data_AF-A0A9E4K903-F1
#
_entry.id   AF-A0A9E4K903-F1
#
_cell.length_a   1.000
_cell.length_b   1.000
_cell.length_c   1.000
_cell.angle_alpha   90.00
_cell.angle_beta   90.00
_cell.angle_gamma   90.00
#
_symmetry.space_group_name_H-M   'P 1'
#
loop_
_entity.id
_entity.type
_entity.pdbx_description
1 polymer ?
#
loop_
_entity_poly.entity_id
_entity_poly.type
_entity_poly.pdbx_seq_one_letter_code
_entity_poly.pdbx_strand_id
1 'polypeptide(L)'
;DAKPLIAWGGWEIRRYRDELILRQGRTVEPLPERIVWKNKQKLELPAGLGTLVATNGSSGLNRERWQQGEVEVRFRQGGERCVPAGRGHHKTLKKLFQERGVPPWVRDQIPLIYIDGELAAIPGMLICNGFSVAYGEQGVLVKISSGNTE
;
A
#
# COMPACT_ATOMS: atom_id res chain seq x y z
N ASP A 1 4.67 12.07 -22.79
CA ASP A 1 3.22 11.90 -22.68
C ASP A 1 2.67 12.95 -21.72
N ALA A 2 1.86 13.87 -22.24
CA ALA A 2 1.36 15.02 -21.48
C ALA A 2 0.38 14.53 -20.40
N LYS A 3 0.49 15.06 -19.18
CA LYS A 3 -0.45 14.77 -18.07
C LYS A 3 -1.42 15.96 -17.94
N PRO A 4 -2.46 16.07 -18.78
CA PRO A 4 -3.42 17.15 -18.65
C PRO A 4 -4.11 17.05 -17.29
N LEU A 5 -4.00 18.12 -16.49
CA LEU A 5 -4.74 18.33 -15.26
C LEU A 5 -5.57 19.59 -15.48
N ILE A 6 -6.89 19.43 -15.50
CA ILE A 6 -7.82 20.56 -15.46
C ILE A 6 -8.43 20.54 -14.06
N ALA A 7 -8.15 21.59 -13.30
CA ALA A 7 -8.73 21.79 -11.97
C ALA A 7 -9.75 22.94 -12.03
N TRP A 8 -10.99 22.68 -11.67
CA TRP A 8 -12.05 23.70 -11.64
C TRP A 8 -12.99 23.42 -10.46
N GLY A 9 -13.22 24.43 -9.60
CA GLY A 9 -14.18 24.32 -8.48
C GLY A 9 -13.90 23.20 -7.48
N GLY A 10 -12.64 22.82 -7.27
CA GLY A 10 -12.28 21.69 -6.40
C GLY A 10 -12.47 20.31 -7.03
N TRP A 11 -12.68 20.24 -8.35
CA TRP A 11 -12.67 19.01 -9.13
C TRP A 11 -11.42 18.94 -10.01
N GLU A 12 -10.89 17.74 -10.18
CA GLU A 12 -9.78 17.42 -11.06
C GLU A 12 -10.25 16.44 -12.13
N ILE A 13 -10.01 16.77 -13.39
CA ILE A 13 -10.10 15.82 -14.50
C ILE A 13 -8.69 15.33 -14.82
N ARG A 14 -8.50 14.01 -14.83
CA ARG A 14 -7.22 13.35 -15.14
C ARG A 14 -7.43 12.29 -16.21
N ARG A 15 -6.52 12.20 -17.19
CA ARG A 15 -6.50 11.11 -18.18
C ARG A 15 -5.65 9.93 -17.71
N TYR A 16 -6.16 8.71 -17.80
CA TYR A 16 -5.39 7.49 -17.56
C TYR A 16 -5.97 6.30 -18.33
N ARG A 17 -5.12 5.56 -19.06
CA ARG A 17 -5.50 4.41 -19.90
C ARG A 17 -6.73 4.68 -20.79
N ASP A 18 -6.70 5.81 -21.48
CA ASP A 18 -7.77 6.29 -22.37
C ASP A 18 -9.12 6.61 -21.71
N GLU A 19 -9.16 6.64 -20.38
CA GLU A 19 -10.31 7.11 -19.62
C GLU A 19 -10.07 8.51 -19.05
N LEU A 20 -11.16 9.29 -18.95
CA LEU A 20 -11.21 10.54 -18.21
C LEU A 20 -11.81 10.29 -16.83
N ILE A 21 -11.03 10.57 -15.79
CA ILE A 21 -11.43 10.38 -14.40
C ILE A 21 -11.72 11.77 -13.83
N LEU A 22 -12.98 12.01 -13.47
CA LEU A 22 -13.41 13.16 -12.69
C LEU A 22 -13.34 12.78 -11.21
N ARG A 23 -12.60 13.56 -10.41
CA ARG A 23 -12.52 13.38 -8.97
C ARG A 23 -12.56 14.72 -8.26
N GLN A 24 -13.01 14.73 -7.02
CA GLN A 24 -12.84 15.90 -6.18
C GLN A 24 -11.35 16.02 -5.83
N GLY A 25 -10.75 17.16 -6.16
CA GLY A 25 -9.45 17.58 -5.67
C GLY A 25 -9.55 17.78 -4.17
N ARG A 26 -9.16 16.77 -3.40
CA ARG A 26 -9.00 16.91 -1.96
C ARG A 26 -7.68 17.61 -1.69
N THR A 27 -7.69 18.62 -0.83
CA THR A 27 -6.46 19.06 -0.16
C THR A 27 -5.97 17.88 0.65
N VAL A 28 -4.96 17.16 0.14
CA VAL A 28 -4.38 16.02 0.86
C VAL A 28 -3.44 16.62 1.89
N GLU A 29 -3.77 16.51 3.17
CA GLU A 29 -2.81 16.81 4.22
C GLU A 29 -1.53 15.98 3.98
N PRO A 30 -0.33 16.54 4.23
CA PRO A 30 0.91 15.80 4.05
C PRO A 30 0.85 14.49 4.83
N LEU A 31 1.09 13.38 4.13
CA LEU A 31 1.16 12.09 4.78
C LEU A 31 2.40 12.03 5.67
N PRO A 32 2.31 11.45 6.87
CA PRO A 32 3.46 11.27 7.73
C PRO A 32 4.48 10.35 7.04
N GLU A 33 5.77 10.60 7.27
CA GLU A 33 6.85 9.79 6.72
C GLU A 33 6.74 8.32 7.19
N ARG A 34 6.36 8.13 8.45
CA ARG A 34 6.28 6.85 9.14
C ARG A 34 5.22 6.85 10.22
N ILE A 35 4.48 5.74 10.32
CA ILE A 35 3.54 5.45 11.40
C ILE A 35 3.92 4.12 12.03
N VAL A 36 4.22 4.10 13.34
CA VAL A 36 4.49 2.83 14.06
C VAL A 36 3.17 2.15 14.40
N TRP A 37 2.97 0.93 13.91
CA TRP A 37 1.75 0.16 14.13
C TRP A 37 1.84 -0.68 15.42
N LYS A 38 1.68 -0.03 16.56
CA LYS A 38 1.92 -0.63 17.89
C LYS A 38 1.04 -1.85 18.21
N ASN A 39 -0.28 -1.76 17.99
CA ASN A 39 -1.22 -2.82 18.36
C ASN A 39 -1.23 -4.00 17.37
N LYS A 40 -0.67 -3.81 16.16
CA LYS A 40 -0.57 -4.80 15.08
C LYS A 40 -1.89 -5.52 14.73
N GLN A 41 -3.02 -4.86 14.99
CA GLN A 41 -4.38 -5.39 14.75
C GLN A 41 -5.17 -4.45 13.84
N LYS A 42 -5.29 -3.18 14.23
CA LYS A 42 -6.04 -2.16 13.48
C LYS A 42 -5.28 -0.84 13.50
N LEU A 43 -5.10 -0.23 12.33
CA LEU A 43 -4.48 1.10 12.19
C LEU A 43 -5.29 1.98 11.25
N GLU A 44 -5.82 3.07 11.79
CA GLU A 44 -6.46 4.11 11.00
C GLU A 44 -5.40 4.89 10.22
N LEU A 45 -5.59 4.99 8.90
CA LEU A 45 -4.68 5.72 8.04
C LEU A 45 -5.07 7.21 7.98
N PRO A 46 -4.10 8.11 7.88
CA PRO A 46 -4.35 9.55 7.74
C PRO A 46 -5.09 9.87 6.44
N ALA A 47 -5.57 11.11 6.33
CA ALA A 47 -6.23 11.64 5.14
C ALA A 47 -7.43 10.81 4.62
N GLY A 48 -8.07 10.04 5.51
CA GLY A 48 -9.21 9.20 5.16
C GLY A 48 -8.87 8.03 4.22
N LEU A 49 -7.61 7.57 4.22
CA LEU A 49 -7.16 6.45 3.38
C LEU A 49 -7.67 5.06 3.83
N GLY A 50 -8.58 5.04 4.81
CA GLY A 50 -9.20 3.85 5.35
C GLY A 50 -8.48 3.31 6.58
N THR A 51 -8.64 2.02 6.82
CA THR A 51 -8.07 1.35 7.99
C THR A 51 -7.39 0.07 7.58
N LEU A 52 -6.14 -0.11 8.02
CA LEU A 52 -5.47 -1.39 7.92
C LEU A 52 -5.97 -2.32 9.01
N VAL A 53 -6.27 -3.55 8.62
CA VAL A 53 -6.67 -4.63 9.52
C VAL A 53 -5.76 -5.83 9.27
N ALA A 54 -5.15 -6.33 10.34
CA ALA A 54 -4.33 -7.52 10.35
C ALA A 54 -5.11 -8.69 10.95
N THR A 55 -5.21 -9.79 10.20
CA THR A 55 -5.92 -11.00 10.61
C THR A 55 -5.02 -12.22 10.47
N ASN A 56 -5.14 -13.19 11.37
CA ASN A 56 -4.47 -14.48 11.21
C ASN A 56 -5.01 -15.22 9.98
N GLY A 57 -4.14 -15.93 9.27
CA GLY A 57 -4.48 -16.78 8.14
C GLY A 57 -3.52 -17.95 7.98
N SER A 58 -3.84 -18.87 7.06
CA SER A 58 -2.99 -20.00 6.65
C SER A 58 -1.97 -19.62 5.56
N SER A 59 -1.75 -18.32 5.37
CA SER A 59 -0.78 -17.71 4.48
C SER A 59 -0.60 -16.25 4.88
N GLY A 60 0.41 -15.58 4.31
CA GLY A 60 0.60 -14.15 4.50
C GLY A 60 1.99 -13.80 5.00
N LEU A 61 2.08 -12.70 5.74
CA LEU A 61 3.30 -12.27 6.42
C LEU A 61 3.69 -13.29 7.50
N ASN A 62 4.98 -13.55 7.67
CA ASN A 62 5.50 -14.40 8.73
C ASN A 62 5.07 -13.87 10.10
N ARG A 63 4.34 -14.71 10.83
CA ARG A 63 3.70 -14.35 12.10
C ARG A 63 4.72 -13.99 13.18
N GLU A 64 5.85 -14.68 13.22
CA GLU A 64 6.91 -14.41 14.20
C GLU A 64 7.54 -13.04 13.95
N ARG A 65 7.95 -12.77 12.70
CA ARG A 65 8.46 -11.44 12.29
C ARG A 65 7.44 -10.35 12.53
N TRP A 66 6.16 -10.60 12.24
CA TRP A 66 5.08 -9.66 12.52
C TRP A 66 4.98 -9.35 14.02
N GLN A 67 5.04 -10.36 14.89
CA GLN A 67 4.86 -10.19 16.33
C GLN A 67 6.09 -9.58 17.02
N GLN A 68 7.29 -9.99 16.65
CA GLN A 68 8.53 -9.56 17.29
C GLN A 68 9.10 -8.26 16.69
N GLY A 69 9.01 -8.10 15.37
CA GLY A 69 9.61 -6.97 14.66
C GLY A 69 8.84 -5.66 14.86
N GLU A 70 9.51 -4.53 14.66
CA GLU A 70 8.86 -3.23 14.64
C GLU A 70 8.09 -3.05 13.33
N VAL A 71 6.76 -3.02 13.43
CA VAL A 71 5.88 -2.85 12.26
C VAL A 71 5.61 -1.38 12.04
N GLU A 72 5.91 -0.92 10.83
CA GLU A 72 5.68 0.45 10.42
C GLU A 72 4.85 0.51 9.14
N VAL A 73 4.09 1.58 9.01
CA VAL A 73 3.44 1.96 7.77
C VAL A 73 4.10 3.22 7.25
N ARG A 74 4.57 3.15 6.01
CA ARG A 74 5.13 4.28 5.27
C ARG A 74 4.37 4.46 3.97
N PHE A 75 4.54 5.62 3.35
CA PHE A 75 3.98 5.91 2.03
C PHE A 75 5.09 5.99 1.00
N ARG A 76 4.70 5.82 -0.26
CA ARG A 76 5.67 5.80 -1.35
C ARG A 76 6.35 7.16 -1.51
N GLN A 77 7.67 7.15 -1.48
CA GLN A 77 8.57 8.27 -1.81
C GLN A 77 9.21 8.09 -3.19
N GLY A 78 9.15 6.88 -3.75
CA GLY A 78 9.77 6.51 -5.01
C GLY A 78 11.12 5.82 -4.84
N GLY A 79 11.44 4.92 -5.77
CA GLY A 79 12.68 4.13 -5.74
C GLY A 79 12.56 2.79 -5.01
N GLU A 80 11.44 2.52 -4.35
CA GLU A 80 11.22 1.28 -3.60
C GLU A 80 11.21 0.06 -4.52
N ARG A 81 11.80 -1.03 -4.02
CA ARG A 81 11.93 -2.31 -4.72
C ARG A 81 11.46 -3.41 -3.80
N CYS A 82 10.73 -4.36 -4.38
CA CYS A 82 10.31 -5.56 -3.69
C CYS A 82 10.59 -6.75 -4.62
N VAL A 83 11.14 -7.83 -4.08
CA VAL A 83 11.09 -9.14 -4.75
C VAL A 83 9.78 -9.76 -4.31
N PRO A 84 8.77 -9.95 -5.18
CA PRO A 84 7.56 -10.63 -4.77
C PRO A 84 7.89 -12.07 -4.34
N ALA A 85 7.32 -12.54 -3.24
CA ALA A 85 7.48 -13.92 -2.79
C ALA A 85 7.17 -14.93 -3.93
N GLY A 86 8.03 -15.94 -4.09
CA GLY A 86 7.90 -16.95 -5.15
C GLY A 86 8.30 -16.50 -6.55
N ARG A 87 8.89 -15.30 -6.71
CA ARG A 87 9.46 -14.82 -8.00
C ARG A 87 10.94 -14.45 -7.84
N GLY A 88 11.77 -14.80 -8.82
CA GLY A 88 13.24 -14.66 -8.73
C GLY A 88 13.83 -13.27 -9.01
N HIS A 89 13.02 -12.26 -9.35
CA HIS A 89 13.53 -10.94 -9.75
C HIS A 89 12.85 -9.78 -9.04
N HIS A 90 13.65 -8.79 -8.63
CA HIS A 90 13.16 -7.52 -8.07
C HIS A 90 12.23 -6.82 -9.08
N LYS A 91 11.07 -6.38 -8.59
CA LYS A 91 10.24 -5.40 -9.30
C LYS A 91 10.26 -4.08 -8.53
N THR A 92 10.51 -2.99 -9.25
CA THR A 92 10.25 -1.65 -8.72
C THR A 92 8.76 -1.50 -8.45
N LEU A 93 8.37 -0.82 -7.37
CA LEU A 93 6.95 -0.58 -7.07
C LEU A 93 6.23 0.14 -8.22
N LYS A 94 6.93 1.03 -8.93
CA LYS A 94 6.43 1.69 -10.15
C LYS A 94 5.92 0.69 -11.20
N LYS A 95 6.73 -0.33 -11.53
CA LYS A 95 6.37 -1.36 -12.50
C LYS A 95 5.19 -2.19 -12.01
N LEU A 96 5.20 -2.60 -10.74
CA LEU A 96 4.10 -3.34 -10.14
C LEU A 96 2.77 -2.58 -10.22
N PHE A 97 2.78 -1.29 -9.86
CA PHE A 97 1.61 -0.43 -9.92
C PHE A 97 1.14 -0.19 -11.36
N GLN A 98 2.05 -0.10 -12.32
CA GLN A 98 1.70 -0.04 -13.74
C GLN A 98 1.03 -1.33 -14.22
N GLU A 99 1.57 -2.50 -13.88
CA GLU A 99 1.00 -3.81 -14.23
C GLU A 99 -0.41 -3.96 -13.65
N ARG A 100 -0.62 -3.53 -12.40
CA ARG A 100 -1.93 -3.57 -11.73
C ARG A 100 -2.88 -2.44 -12.10
N GLY A 101 -2.50 -1.55 -13.02
CA GLY A 101 -3.36 -0.46 -13.44
C GLY A 101 -3.60 0.61 -12.38
N VAL A 102 -2.78 0.70 -11.33
CA VAL A 102 -2.89 1.75 -10.31
C VAL A 102 -2.54 3.12 -10.91
N PRO A 103 -3.46 4.11 -10.88
CA PRO A 103 -3.20 5.45 -11.40
C PRO A 103 -2.06 6.16 -10.65
N PRO A 104 -1.19 6.94 -11.32
CA PRO A 104 -0.03 7.56 -10.70
C PRO A 104 -0.32 8.37 -9.43
N TRP A 105 -1.45 9.08 -9.40
CA TRP A 105 -1.85 9.94 -8.27
C TRP A 105 -2.40 9.19 -7.06
N VAL A 106 -2.73 7.90 -7.21
CA VAL A 106 -3.12 7.04 -6.08
C VAL A 106 -1.90 6.35 -5.48
N ARG A 107 -0.82 6.17 -6.26
CA ARG A 107 0.36 5.38 -5.84
C ARG A 107 1.03 5.92 -4.60
N ASP A 108 1.07 7.23 -4.44
CA ASP A 108 1.73 7.89 -3.31
C ASP A 108 0.88 7.80 -2.02
N GLN A 109 -0.38 7.39 -2.14
CA GLN A 109 -1.30 7.15 -1.04
C GLN A 109 -1.40 5.66 -0.66
N ILE A 110 -0.72 4.77 -1.39
CA ILE A 110 -0.73 3.35 -1.08
C ILE A 110 0.14 3.12 0.16
N PRO A 111 -0.42 2.54 1.24
CA PRO A 111 0.36 2.20 2.42
C PRO A 111 1.32 1.05 2.09
N LEU A 112 2.54 1.16 2.60
CA LEU A 112 3.58 0.16 2.51
C LEU A 112 3.89 -0.35 3.91
N ILE A 113 3.91 -1.66 4.10
CA ILE A 113 4.22 -2.29 5.38
C ILE A 113 5.71 -2.56 5.45
N TYR A 114 6.35 -2.00 6.46
CA TYR A 114 7.74 -2.27 6.80
C TYR A 114 7.82 -3.06 8.10
N ILE A 115 8.79 -3.98 8.18
CA ILE A 115 9.14 -4.70 9.40
C ILE A 115 10.64 -4.51 9.61
N ASP A 116 11.04 -3.96 10.75
CA ASP A 116 12.44 -3.68 11.09
C ASP A 116 13.17 -2.86 10.01
N GLY A 117 12.46 -1.89 9.42
CA GLY A 117 12.99 -1.01 8.37
C GLY A 117 13.02 -1.59 6.96
N GLU A 118 12.62 -2.84 6.76
CA GLU A 118 12.56 -3.50 5.45
C GLU A 118 11.14 -3.58 4.89
N LEU A 119 10.98 -3.36 3.58
CA LEU A 119 9.68 -3.43 2.93
C LEU A 119 9.17 -4.88 2.91
N ALA A 120 8.14 -5.15 3.72
CA ALA A 120 7.59 -6.48 3.93
C ALA A 120 6.38 -6.77 3.03
N ALA A 121 5.48 -5.80 2.83
CA ALA A 121 4.28 -6.01 2.03
C ALA A 121 3.64 -4.72 1.48
N ILE A 122 2.81 -4.93 0.47
CA ILE A 122 1.82 -3.95 0.00
C ILE A 122 0.45 -4.56 0.30
N PRO A 123 -0.32 -4.01 1.27
CA PRO A 123 -1.58 -4.59 1.74
C PRO A 123 -2.54 -4.98 0.61
N GLY A 124 -3.11 -6.19 0.72
CA GLY A 124 -4.01 -6.75 -0.29
C GLY A 124 -3.39 -7.00 -1.68
N MET A 125 -2.10 -6.75 -1.87
CA MET A 125 -1.45 -6.75 -3.18
C MET A 125 -0.29 -7.74 -3.27
N LEU A 126 0.72 -7.62 -2.42
CA LEU A 126 1.83 -8.58 -2.41
C LEU A 126 2.54 -8.61 -1.06
N ILE A 127 3.35 -9.65 -0.88
CA ILE A 127 4.32 -9.79 0.20
C ILE A 127 5.70 -9.95 -0.45
N CYS A 128 6.69 -9.29 0.12
CA CYS A 128 8.07 -9.35 -0.32
C CYS A 128 8.73 -10.65 0.15
N ASN A 129 9.70 -11.12 -0.63
CA ASN A 129 10.46 -12.31 -0.34
C ASN A 129 11.16 -12.18 1.03
N GLY A 130 11.22 -13.27 1.78
CA GLY A 130 11.73 -13.27 3.16
C GLY A 130 10.69 -12.90 4.23
N PHE A 131 9.53 -12.38 3.83
CA PHE A 131 8.42 -12.05 4.73
C PHE A 131 7.19 -12.94 4.56
N SER A 132 7.12 -13.77 3.51
CA SER A 132 6.01 -14.70 3.31
C SER A 132 6.25 -16.03 4.04
N VAL A 133 5.17 -16.66 4.49
CA VAL A 133 5.18 -18.07 4.93
C VAL A 133 4.75 -19.01 3.79
N ALA A 134 5.06 -20.30 3.93
CA ALA A 134 4.56 -21.32 3.01
C ALA A 134 3.03 -21.47 3.15
N TYR A 135 2.39 -22.01 2.12
CA TYR A 135 0.95 -22.26 2.19
C TYR A 135 0.65 -23.33 3.26
N GLY A 136 -0.29 -23.03 4.16
CA GLY A 136 -0.64 -23.90 5.29
C GLY A 136 0.08 -23.54 6.60
N GLU A 137 1.08 -22.66 6.55
CA GLU A 137 1.72 -22.12 7.76
C GLU A 137 0.95 -20.91 8.30
N GLN A 138 1.10 -20.65 9.59
CA GLN A 138 0.44 -19.52 10.23
C GLN A 138 1.06 -18.20 9.78
N GLY A 139 0.28 -17.38 9.08
CA GLY A 139 0.66 -16.06 8.61
C GLY A 139 -0.32 -14.96 9.03
N VAL A 140 0.05 -13.73 8.72
CA VAL A 140 -0.77 -12.53 8.94
C VAL A 140 -1.16 -11.93 7.60
N LEU A 141 -2.46 -11.77 7.39
CA LEU A 141 -3.03 -11.08 6.24
C LEU A 141 -3.34 -9.65 6.63
N VAL A 142 -2.80 -8.70 5.88
CA VAL A 142 -3.06 -7.28 6.05
C VAL A 142 -3.89 -6.78 4.88
N LYS A 143 -5.07 -6.22 5.18
CA LYS A 143 -5.99 -5.64 4.20
C LYS A 143 -6.31 -4.20 4.56
N ILE A 144 -6.62 -3.40 3.54
CA ILE A 144 -7.20 -2.07 3.71
C ILE A 144 -8.72 -2.24 3.66
N SER A 145 -9.39 -1.82 4.71
CA SER A 145 -10.84 -1.62 4.74
C SER A 145 -11.08 -0.14 4.48
N SER A 146 -11.74 0.20 3.37
CA SER A 146 -12.28 1.54 3.21
C SER A 146 -13.33 1.73 4.30
N GLY A 147 -13.15 2.71 5.19
CA GLY A 147 -14.27 3.18 5.98
C GLY A 147 -15.31 3.71 5.00
N ASN A 148 -16.54 3.20 5.06
CA ASN A 148 -17.65 3.65 4.23
C ASN A 148 -17.57 5.16 4.04
N THR A 149 -17.26 5.56 2.81
CA THR A 149 -17.57 6.91 2.35
C THR A 149 -18.75 6.67 1.44
N GLU A 150 -19.93 6.99 1.96
CA GLU A 150 -21.17 7.16 1.21
C GLU A 150 -20.95 8.04 -0.03
#